data_AF-A0A1L4FRD4-F1
#
_entry.id   AF-A0A1L4FRD4-F1
#
_cell.length_a   1.000
_cell.length_b   1.000
_cell.length_c   1.000
_cell.angle_alpha   90.00
_cell.angle_beta   90.00
_cell.angle_gamma   90.00
#
_symmetry.space_group_name_H-M   'P 1'
#
loop_
_entity.id
_entity.type
_entity.pdbx_description
1 polymer ?
#
loop_
_entity_poly.entity_id
_entity_poly.type
_entity_poly.pdbx_seq_one_letter_code
_entity_poly.pdbx_strand_id
1 'polypeptide(L)' 'MLIELNQIIEFEESNVAKTDLLSNLTFVITGTLSKPRDYFKDLIEQNGGKVSSSVSKNTNYLLAGAEAGSKL' A
#
# COMPACT_ATOMS: atom_id res chain seq x y z
N MET A 1 -29.53 7.83 -33.19
CA MET A 1 -29.15 6.65 -32.40
C MET A 1 -27.64 6.70 -32.24
N LEU A 2 -27.18 7.39 -31.20
CA LEU A 2 -25.76 7.49 -30.85
C LEU A 2 -25.52 6.44 -29.78
N ILE A 3 -24.67 5.47 -30.07
CA ILE A 3 -24.30 4.42 -29.11
C ILE A 3 -23.22 5.04 -28.20
N GLU A 4 -23.46 5.00 -26.90
CA GLU A 4 -22.54 5.44 -25.85
C GLU A 4 -21.22 4.65 -25.96
N LEU A 5 -20.11 5.36 -26.19
CA LEU A 5 -18.74 4.83 -26.28
C LEU A 5 -18.27 4.10 -25.00
N ASN A 6 -19.07 4.15 -23.93
CA ASN A 6 -18.79 3.52 -22.65
C ASN A 6 -18.86 1.97 -22.68
N GLN A 7 -19.32 1.36 -23.78
CA GLN A 7 -19.39 -0.11 -23.91
C GLN A 7 -18.18 -0.76 -24.58
N ILE A 8 -17.19 0.01 -25.07
CA ILE A 8 -16.03 -0.55 -25.79
C ILE A 8 -14.82 -0.79 -24.86
N ILE A 9 -14.87 -0.22 -23.65
CA ILE A 9 -13.78 -0.36 -22.68
C ILE A 9 -14.18 -1.44 -21.67
N GLU A 10 -13.93 -2.70 -22.01
CA GLU A 10 -13.66 -3.71 -20.99
C GLU A 10 -12.37 -3.29 -20.27
N PHE A 11 -12.55 -2.45 -19.25
CA PHE A 11 -11.49 -2.20 -18.29
C PHE A 11 -11.38 -3.50 -17.49
N GLU A 12 -10.36 -4.31 -17.79
CA GLU A 12 -9.94 -5.36 -16.89
C GLU A 12 -9.63 -4.68 -15.55
N GLU A 13 -10.57 -4.75 -14.62
CA GLU A 13 -10.25 -4.64 -13.20
C GLU A 13 -9.25 -5.76 -12.96
N SER A 14 -7.97 -5.39 -12.95
CA SER A 14 -6.94 -6.21 -12.34
C SER A 14 -7.36 -6.39 -10.90
N ASN A 15 -8.09 -7.48 -10.66
CA ASN A 15 -8.46 -7.97 -9.35
C ASN A 15 -7.14 -8.39 -8.71
N VAL A 16 -6.41 -7.40 -8.19
CA VAL A 16 -5.28 -7.61 -7.29
C VAL A 16 -5.92 -8.30 -6.11
N ALA A 17 -5.92 -9.63 -6.16
CA ALA A 17 -6.62 -10.48 -5.22
C ALA A 17 -6.32 -9.95 -3.82
N LYS A 18 -7.35 -9.43 -3.14
CA LYS A 18 -7.21 -9.06 -1.73
C LYS A 18 -6.77 -10.32 -1.01
N THR A 19 -5.54 -10.32 -0.53
CA THR A 19 -4.99 -11.43 0.23
C THR A 19 -4.87 -11.03 1.68
N ASP A 20 -5.19 -11.92 2.60
CA ASP A 20 -5.00 -11.66 4.03
C ASP A 20 -3.56 -11.91 4.48
N LEU A 21 -2.60 -11.93 3.54
CA LEU A 21 -1.19 -12.27 3.79
C LEU A 21 -0.52 -11.33 4.80
N LEU A 22 -1.00 -10.08 4.89
CA LEU A 22 -0.43 -9.09 5.81
C LEU A 22 -1.25 -8.93 7.10
N SER A 23 -2.22 -9.82 7.33
CA SER A 23 -3.08 -9.78 8.51
C SER A 23 -2.30 -9.80 9.82
N ASN A 24 -2.68 -8.93 10.76
CA ASN A 24 -2.04 -8.75 12.08
C ASN A 24 -0.58 -8.26 12.03
N LEU A 25 -0.06 -7.88 10.87
CA LEU A 25 1.27 -7.30 10.76
C LEU A 25 1.18 -5.78 10.80
N THR A 26 2.07 -5.16 11.58
CA THR A 26 2.22 -3.71 11.68
C THR A 26 3.44 -3.23 10.91
N PHE A 27 3.22 -2.33 9.97
CA PHE A 27 4.23 -1.72 9.11
C PHE A 27 4.48 -0.28 9.54
N VAL A 28 5.73 0.16 9.45
CA VAL A 28 6.10 1.57 9.57
C VAL A 28 6.74 2.00 8.27
N ILE A 29 6.42 3.21 7.80
CA ILE A 29 6.93 3.74 6.55
C ILE A 29 7.83 4.93 6.87
N THR A 30 9.05 4.93 6.33
CA THR A 30 10.07 5.97 6.57
C THR A 30 10.86 6.28 5.31
N GLY A 31 11.43 7.49 5.22
CA GLY A 31 12.20 7.96 4.07
C GLY A 31 11.36 8.40 2.88
N THR A 32 12.06 8.73 1.80
CA THR A 32 11.52 9.13 0.50
C THR A 32 11.25 7.89 -0.35
N LEU A 33 9.97 7.56 -0.53
CA LEU A 33 9.54 6.41 -1.31
C LEU A 33 9.37 6.76 -2.79
N SER A 34 9.41 5.75 -3.65
CA SER A 34 9.17 5.91 -5.10
C SER A 34 7.73 6.29 -5.45
N LYS A 35 6.78 6.09 -4.52
CA LYS A 35 5.35 6.42 -4.66
C LYS A 35 4.87 7.13 -3.39
N PRO A 36 3.71 7.81 -3.44
CA PRO A 36 3.11 8.42 -2.26
C PRO A 36 2.96 7.42 -1.11
N ARG A 37 3.18 7.86 0.13
CA ARG A 37 3.01 7.03 1.32
C ARG A 37 1.62 6.37 1.37
N ASP A 38 0.60 7.12 0.93
CA ASP A 38 -0.79 6.66 0.90
C ASP A 38 -0.99 5.46 -0.03
N TYR A 39 -0.27 5.40 -1.16
CA TYR A 39 -0.32 4.23 -2.05
C TYR A 39 0.11 2.95 -1.33
N PHE A 40 1.18 3.01 -0.55
CA PHE A 40 1.66 1.85 0.21
C PHE A 40 0.76 1.55 1.40
N LYS A 41 0.21 2.58 2.04
CA LYS A 41 -0.76 2.42 3.11
C LYS A 41 -1.99 1.67 2.62
N ASP A 42 -2.57 2.10 1.51
CA ASP A 42 -3.73 1.46 0.91
C ASP A 42 -3.40 0.02 0.51
N LEU A 43 -2.23 -0.23 -0.07
CA LEU A 43 -1.80 -1.59 -0.43
C LEU A 43 -1.68 -2.50 0.81
N ILE A 44 -1.10 -2.00 1.89
CA ILE A 44 -0.92 -2.75 3.14
C ILE A 44 -2.29 -3.03 3.79
N GLU A 45 -3.15 -2.02 3.87
CA GLU A 45 -4.49 -2.13 4.46
C GLU A 45 -5.43 -3.01 3.63
N GLN A 46 -5.33 -2.95 2.29
CA GLN A 46 -6.06 -3.85 1.39
C GLN A 46 -5.69 -5.32 1.58
N ASN A 47 -4.48 -5.61 2.07
CA ASN A 47 -4.01 -6.96 2.37
C ASN A 47 -4.09 -7.33 3.87
N GLY A 48 -4.88 -6.58 4.66
CA GLY A 48 -5.14 -6.86 6.08
C GLY A 48 -4.07 -6.35 7.07
N GLY A 49 -3.03 -5.67 6.58
CA GLY A 49 -1.98 -5.09 7.41
C GLY A 49 -2.37 -3.74 8.01
N LYS A 50 -1.60 -3.31 9.02
CA LYS A 50 -1.77 -2.00 9.68
C LYS A 50 -0.54 -1.13 9.47
N VAL A 51 -0.73 0.16 9.16
CA VAL A 51 0.37 1.12 9.08
C VAL A 51 0.40 2.00 10.32
N SER A 52 1.56 2.07 10.96
CA SER A 52 1.87 2.96 12.08
C SER A 52 2.83 4.08 11.65
N SER A 53 2.74 5.22 12.33
CA SER A 53 3.60 6.38 12.12
C SER A 53 4.92 6.31 12.91
N SER A 54 5.04 5.41 13.89
CA SER A 54 6.22 5.25 14.73
C SER A 54 6.64 3.80 14.85
N VAL A 55 7.96 3.58 14.88
CA VAL A 55 8.55 2.29 15.23
C VAL A 55 8.31 2.02 16.71
N SER A 56 7.77 0.86 17.02
CA SER A 56 7.49 0.41 18.38
C SER A 56 7.89 -1.06 18.52
N LYS A 57 7.84 -1.62 19.74
CA LYS A 57 8.07 -3.05 19.97
C LYS A 57 7.11 -3.96 19.20
N ASN A 58 5.95 -3.42 18.79
CA ASN A 58 4.91 -4.15 18.06
C ASN A 58 5.01 -3.97 16.54
N THR A 59 6.01 -3.23 16.04
CA THR A 59 6.24 -3.08 14.60
C THR A 59 6.88 -4.36 14.06
N ASN A 60 6.23 -4.99 13.09
CA ASN A 60 6.75 -6.20 12.44
C ASN A 60 7.71 -5.86 11.30
N TYR A 61 7.39 -4.83 10.53
CA TYR A 61 8.15 -4.48 9.32
C TYR A 61 8.34 -2.97 9.18
N LEU A 62 9.47 -2.56 8.62
CA LEU A 62 9.80 -1.18 8.28
C LEU A 62 9.99 -1.07 6.77
N LEU A 63 9.14 -0.30 6.12
CA LEU A 63 9.28 0.09 4.72
C LEU A 63 10.16 1.35 4.65
N ALA A 64 11.43 1.14 4.34
CA ALA A 64 12.43 2.20 4.24
C ALA A 64 12.63 2.64 2.77
N GLY A 65 12.37 3.92 2.50
CA GLY A 65 12.70 4.59 1.24
C GLY A 65 14.13 5.15 1.23
N ALA A 66 14.46 5.88 0.17
CA ALA A 66 15.69 6.65 0.09
C ALA A 66 15.75 7.66 1.25
N GLU A 67 16.91 7.80 1.89
CA GLU A 67 17.08 8.70 3.05
C GLU A 67 16.17 8.36 4.25
N ALA A 68 15.76 7.09 4.40
CA ALA A 68 15.10 6.60 5.61
C ALA A 68 16.01 6.76 6.84
N GLY A 69 15.93 7.93 7.49
CA GLY A 69 16.52 8.25 8.79
C GLY A 69 18.02 8.01 8.89
N SER A 70 18.83 9.08 8.87
CA SER A 70 20.29 9.04 9.09
C SER A 70 20.71 8.62 10.52
N LYS A 71 19.91 7.84 11.25
CA LYS A 71 20.16 7.47 12.65
C LYS A 71 19.47 6.18 13.11
N LEU A 72 19.29 5.21 12.20
CA LEU A 72 19.16 3.81 12.61
C LEU A 72 20.51 3.28 13.10
#